data_AF-A0A2U1MVE2-F1
#
_entry.id   AF-A0A2U1MVE2-F1
#
_cell.length_a   1.000
_cell.length_b   1.000
_cell.length_c   1.000
_cell.angle_alpha   90.00
_cell.angle_beta   90.00
_cell.angle_gamma   90.00
#
_symmetry.space_group_name_H-M   'P 1'
#
loop_
_entity.id
_entity.type
_entity.pdbx_description
1 polymer ?
#
loop_
_entity_poly.entity_id
_entity_poly.type
_entity_poly.pdbx_seq_one_letter_code
_entity_poly.pdbx_strand_id
1 'polypeptide(L)'
;MDIDLIKSAIRNPYFEICYPKTRLICLENSHANTRKCLSVEYTDQVGELAKKHGLKLHIDGARIFNAAIALDVPVHRLVQAADFVSVCLSIGLGAPVGSVIVGTKIFIDRARILRKTLGGGMRHVGILCALALVALQENIPKLVNGHKNAKTLAEGLNKIKGLKADVAYVAYVATNICVF
;
A
#
# COMPACT_ATOMS: atom_id res chain seq x y z
N MET A 1 -9.28 -7.41 -4.92
CA MET A 1 -10.40 -8.20 -4.38
C MET A 1 -11.57 -7.97 -5.32
N ASP A 2 -12.49 -8.92 -5.48
CA ASP A 2 -13.69 -8.63 -6.26
C ASP A 2 -14.56 -7.62 -5.49
N ILE A 3 -15.07 -6.58 -6.17
CA ILE A 3 -15.89 -5.55 -5.55
C ILE A 3 -17.22 -6.10 -5.04
N ASP A 4 -17.78 -7.12 -5.70
CA ASP A 4 -19.02 -7.76 -5.27
C ASP A 4 -18.81 -8.56 -3.98
N LEU A 5 -17.63 -9.16 -3.79
CA LEU A 5 -17.25 -9.79 -2.52
C LEU A 5 -17.08 -8.77 -1.40
N ILE A 6 -16.53 -7.58 -1.69
CA ILE A 6 -16.47 -6.50 -0.70
C ILE A 6 -17.90 -6.12 -0.28
N LYS A 7 -18.79 -5.90 -1.26
CA LYS A 7 -20.18 -5.53 -1.01
C LYS A 7 -20.93 -6.58 -0.20
N SER A 8 -20.76 -7.87 -0.51
CA SER A 8 -21.42 -8.95 0.23
C SER A 8 -20.88 -9.12 1.65
N ALA A 9 -19.64 -8.68 1.91
CA ALA A 9 -19.04 -8.70 3.26
C ALA A 9 -19.50 -7.53 4.15
N ILE A 10 -20.14 -6.48 3.59
CA ILE A 10 -20.70 -5.38 4.37
C ILE A 10 -21.93 -5.89 5.13
N ARG A 11 -21.84 -5.89 6.46
CA ARG A 11 -22.93 -6.38 7.32
C ARG A 11 -24.10 -5.42 7.33
N ASN A 12 -25.29 -5.98 7.33
CA ASN A 12 -26.53 -5.22 7.35
C ASN A 12 -26.68 -4.46 8.69
N PRO A 13 -26.86 -3.13 8.67
CA PRO A 13 -27.00 -2.33 9.88
C PRO A 13 -28.21 -2.71 10.74
N TYR A 14 -29.27 -3.29 10.15
CA TYR A 14 -30.47 -3.70 10.88
C TYR A 14 -30.22 -4.84 11.89
N PHE A 15 -29.12 -5.59 11.74
CA PHE A 15 -28.73 -6.70 12.63
C PHE A 15 -27.45 -6.40 13.42
N GLU A 16 -27.17 -5.12 13.71
CA GLU A 16 -25.98 -4.69 14.46
C GLU A 16 -25.91 -5.24 15.89
N ILE A 17 -27.04 -5.63 16.49
CA ILE A 17 -27.06 -6.31 17.80
C ILE A 17 -26.53 -7.75 17.71
N CYS A 18 -26.61 -8.39 16.54
CA CYS A 18 -26.21 -9.78 16.32
C CYS A 18 -24.78 -9.89 15.79
N TYR A 19 -24.24 -8.85 15.16
CA TYR A 19 -22.92 -8.90 14.51
C TYR A 19 -22.14 -7.58 14.64
N PRO A 20 -20.80 -7.62 14.64
CA PRO A 20 -19.98 -6.41 14.69
C PRO A 20 -20.21 -5.52 13.47
N LYS A 21 -20.27 -4.21 13.70
CA LYS A 21 -20.48 -3.22 12.65
C LYS A 21 -19.28 -3.09 11.71
N THR A 22 -19.51 -3.21 10.41
CA THR A 22 -18.50 -2.88 9.40
C THR A 22 -18.22 -1.37 9.44
N ARG A 23 -16.94 -0.99 9.51
CA ARG A 23 -16.52 0.42 9.61
C ARG A 23 -15.47 0.86 8.60
N LEU A 24 -14.68 -0.08 8.11
CA LEU A 24 -13.48 0.20 7.35
C LEU A 24 -13.31 -0.86 6.26
N ILE A 25 -12.96 -0.40 5.07
CA ILE A 25 -12.40 -1.22 4.00
C ILE A 25 -10.89 -0.93 3.96
N CYS A 26 -10.08 -1.98 3.91
CA CYS A 26 -8.63 -1.86 3.77
C CYS A 26 -8.21 -2.45 2.42
N LEU A 27 -7.46 -1.68 1.65
CA LEU A 27 -6.78 -2.14 0.44
C LEU A 27 -5.26 -2.13 0.66
N GLU A 28 -4.53 -2.93 -0.09
CA GLU A 28 -3.06 -2.95 -0.08
C GLU A 28 -2.55 -2.63 -1.49
N ASN A 29 -1.69 -1.61 -1.64
CA ASN A 29 -1.17 -1.18 -2.95
C ASN A 29 0.32 -0.77 -2.91
N SER A 30 1.23 -1.48 -3.57
CA SER A 30 1.06 -2.77 -4.26
C SER A 30 0.82 -3.92 -3.26
N HIS A 31 -0.01 -4.90 -3.62
CA HIS A 31 -0.35 -6.02 -2.73
C HIS A 31 0.75 -7.08 -2.69
N ALA A 32 1.38 -7.35 -1.54
CA ALA A 32 2.57 -8.19 -1.42
C ALA A 32 2.40 -9.63 -1.95
N ASN A 33 1.30 -10.32 -1.62
CA ASN A 33 1.12 -11.72 -2.03
C ASN A 33 0.77 -11.91 -3.50
N THR A 34 0.01 -10.98 -4.09
CA THR A 34 -0.34 -11.01 -5.52
C THR A 34 0.60 -10.15 -6.36
N ARG A 35 1.55 -9.47 -5.70
CA ARG A 35 2.35 -8.36 -6.20
C ARG A 35 1.56 -7.20 -6.84
N LYS A 36 0.26 -7.35 -7.14
CA LYS A 36 -0.51 -6.48 -8.05
C LYS A 36 -0.53 -5.03 -7.60
N CYS A 37 -0.34 -4.15 -8.57
CA CYS A 37 -0.65 -2.75 -8.44
C CYS A 37 -2.15 -2.56 -8.67
N LEU A 38 -2.84 -1.93 -7.72
CA LEU A 38 -4.25 -1.60 -7.87
C LEU A 38 -4.36 -0.36 -8.76
N SER A 39 -5.20 -0.44 -9.80
CA SER A 39 -5.44 0.67 -10.71
C SER A 39 -6.25 1.78 -10.02
N VAL A 40 -6.16 2.99 -10.57
CA VAL A 40 -6.91 4.16 -10.07
C VAL A 40 -8.42 3.90 -10.13
N GLU A 41 -8.90 3.31 -11.22
CA GLU A 41 -10.31 3.02 -11.46
C GLU A 41 -10.85 2.06 -10.41
N TYR A 42 -10.10 1.01 -10.08
CA TYR A 42 -10.49 0.08 -9.03
C TYR A 42 -10.50 0.76 -7.65
N THR A 43 -9.48 1.56 -7.32
CA THR A 43 -9.45 2.27 -6.04
C THR A 43 -10.59 3.28 -5.92
N ASP A 44 -10.96 3.96 -7.02
CA ASP A 44 -12.06 4.92 -7.07
C ASP A 44 -13.41 4.18 -6.91
N GLN A 45 -13.61 3.03 -7.55
CA GLN A 45 -14.81 2.19 -7.38
C GLN A 45 -15.00 1.74 -5.92
N VAL A 46 -13.93 1.28 -5.27
CA VAL A 46 -13.99 0.89 -3.84
C VAL A 46 -14.25 2.11 -2.95
N GLY A 47 -13.67 3.27 -3.28
CA GLY A 47 -13.95 4.53 -2.60
C GLY A 47 -15.42 4.93 -2.65
N GLU A 48 -16.03 4.85 -3.83
CA GLU A 48 -17.47 5.13 -3.99
C GLU A 48 -18.33 4.10 -3.25
N LEU A 49 -17.96 2.83 -3.25
CA LEU A 49 -18.64 1.80 -2.45
C LEU A 49 -18.56 2.10 -0.96
N ALA A 50 -17.40 2.53 -0.47
CA ALA A 50 -17.18 2.90 0.93
C ALA A 50 -18.07 4.09 1.31
N LYS A 51 -18.05 5.16 0.51
CA LYS A 51 -18.90 6.35 0.71
C LYS A 51 -20.38 5.99 0.74
N LYS A 52 -20.85 5.18 -0.21
CA LYS A 52 -22.25 4.73 -0.30
C LYS A 52 -22.74 4.03 0.97
N HIS A 53 -21.86 3.30 1.65
CA HIS A 53 -22.19 2.58 2.89
C HIS A 53 -21.74 3.31 4.17
N GLY A 54 -21.27 4.55 4.06
CA GLY A 54 -20.78 5.32 5.21
C GLY A 54 -19.55 4.70 5.89
N LEU A 55 -18.75 3.95 5.13
CA LEU A 55 -17.51 3.31 5.58
C LEU A 55 -16.31 4.20 5.29
N LYS A 56 -15.22 3.95 6.02
CA LYS A 56 -13.91 4.52 5.72
C LYS A 56 -13.12 3.64 4.77
N LEU A 57 -12.20 4.24 4.02
CA LEU A 57 -11.23 3.55 3.18
C LEU A 57 -9.79 3.82 3.65
N HIS A 58 -9.07 2.75 3.96
CA HIS A 58 -7.63 2.76 4.21
C HIS A 58 -6.90 2.11 3.05
N ILE A 59 -5.78 2.71 2.63
CA ILE A 59 -4.82 2.06 1.74
C ILE A 59 -3.54 1.81 2.53
N ASP A 60 -3.18 0.54 2.71
CA ASP A 60 -1.83 0.12 3.04
C ASP A 60 -0.95 0.31 1.81
N GLY A 61 -0.26 1.44 1.80
CA GLY A 61 0.67 1.88 0.78
C GLY A 61 2.12 1.56 1.13
N ALA A 62 2.41 0.45 1.83
CA ALA A 62 3.78 0.04 2.16
C ALA A 62 4.73 0.09 0.95
N ARG A 63 4.21 -0.10 -0.26
CA ARG A 63 4.93 0.00 -1.54
C ARG A 63 4.22 0.90 -2.56
N ILE A 64 3.51 1.95 -2.11
CA ILE A 64 2.70 2.80 -3.01
C ILE A 64 3.54 3.48 -4.11
N PHE A 65 4.80 3.82 -3.83
CA PHE A 65 5.71 4.41 -4.81
C PHE A 65 6.10 3.43 -5.91
N ASN A 66 6.21 2.13 -5.59
CA ASN A 66 6.42 1.10 -6.62
C ASN A 66 5.20 1.04 -7.53
N ALA A 67 3.99 1.06 -6.97
CA ALA A 67 2.74 1.06 -7.74
C ALA A 67 2.60 2.29 -8.63
N ALA A 68 2.96 3.47 -8.13
CA ALA A 68 2.98 4.71 -8.90
C ALA A 68 3.90 4.62 -10.12
N ILE A 69 5.12 4.13 -9.94
CA ILE A 69 6.10 3.97 -11.02
C ILE A 69 5.68 2.88 -12.00
N ALA A 70 5.13 1.77 -11.50
CA ALA A 70 4.63 0.66 -12.30
C ALA A 70 3.49 1.06 -13.24
N LEU A 71 2.55 1.85 -12.72
CA LEU A 71 1.36 2.26 -13.45
C LEU A 71 1.56 3.57 -14.23
N ASP A 72 2.70 4.23 -14.07
CA ASP A 72 2.97 5.57 -14.59
C ASP A 72 1.90 6.60 -14.17
N VAL A 73 1.55 6.56 -12.87
CA VAL A 73 0.52 7.42 -12.28
C VAL A 73 1.09 8.11 -11.04
N PRO A 74 0.85 9.41 -10.82
CA PRO A 74 1.31 10.07 -9.61
C PRO A 74 0.63 9.49 -8.35
N VAL A 75 1.41 9.30 -7.28
CA VAL A 75 0.96 8.67 -6.02
C VAL A 75 -0.35 9.24 -5.49
N HIS A 76 -0.54 10.56 -5.57
CA HIS A 76 -1.74 11.22 -5.05
C HIS A 76 -3.03 10.72 -5.75
N ARG A 77 -2.97 10.30 -7.02
CA ARG A 77 -4.13 9.72 -7.71
C ARG A 77 -4.46 8.33 -7.23
N LEU A 78 -3.45 7.48 -7.01
CA LEU A 78 -3.64 6.12 -6.50
C LEU A 78 -4.26 6.08 -5.10
N VAL A 79 -4.16 7.17 -4.34
CA VAL A 79 -4.66 7.24 -2.96
C VAL A 79 -5.79 8.24 -2.76
N GLN A 80 -6.25 8.93 -3.81
CA GLN A 80 -7.22 10.02 -3.69
C GLN A 80 -8.54 9.57 -3.06
N ALA A 81 -8.96 8.34 -3.32
CA ALA A 81 -10.19 7.77 -2.78
C ALA A 81 -10.11 7.43 -1.29
N ALA A 82 -8.90 7.33 -0.71
CA ALA A 82 -8.71 6.89 0.67
C ALA A 82 -8.93 8.02 1.70
N ASP A 83 -9.50 7.68 2.84
CA ASP A 83 -9.59 8.59 4.00
C ASP A 83 -8.23 8.75 4.70
N PHE A 84 -7.43 7.68 4.70
CA PHE A 84 -6.07 7.69 5.24
C PHE A 84 -5.22 6.59 4.60
N VAL A 85 -3.91 6.78 4.63
CA VAL A 85 -2.91 5.93 3.96
C VAL A 85 -1.76 5.66 4.92
N SER A 86 -1.28 4.42 4.94
CA SER A 86 -0.01 4.07 5.58
C SER A 86 1.07 3.93 4.51
N VAL A 87 2.26 4.47 4.73
CA VAL A 87 3.38 4.37 3.78
C VAL A 87 4.63 3.93 4.53
N CYS A 88 5.29 2.88 4.04
CA CYS A 88 6.53 2.40 4.63
C CYS A 88 7.74 3.10 4.01
N LEU A 89 8.68 3.51 4.85
CA LEU A 89 9.90 4.20 4.44
C LEU A 89 11.11 3.25 4.45
N SER A 90 11.03 2.15 5.20
CA SER A 90 12.15 1.22 5.44
C SER A 90 12.14 -0.05 4.59
N ILE A 91 11.52 0.01 3.41
CA ILE A 91 11.53 -1.09 2.42
C ILE A 91 12.22 -0.60 1.14
N GLY A 92 11.47 -0.34 0.07
CA GLY A 92 12.04 0.03 -1.23
C GLY A 92 12.74 1.39 -1.20
N LEU A 93 12.31 2.29 -0.32
CA LEU A 93 12.89 3.63 -0.18
C LEU A 93 14.23 3.62 0.56
N GLY A 94 14.56 2.57 1.32
CA GLY A 94 15.86 2.42 1.96
C GLY A 94 16.11 3.28 3.20
N ALA A 95 15.09 3.87 3.82
CA ALA A 95 15.25 4.44 5.16
C ALA A 95 15.56 3.31 6.17
N PRO A 96 16.34 3.55 7.24
CA PRO A 96 16.68 2.48 8.18
C PRO A 96 15.46 1.98 8.98
N VAL A 97 14.56 2.89 9.36
CA VAL A 97 13.37 2.61 10.15
C VAL A 97 12.26 3.58 9.75
N GLY A 98 11.03 3.10 9.74
CA GLY A 98 9.85 3.96 9.90
C GLY A 98 8.80 3.79 8.83
N SER A 99 7.61 4.26 9.19
CA SER A 99 6.44 4.41 8.34
C SER A 99 5.73 5.71 8.71
N VAL A 100 5.00 6.27 7.76
CA VAL A 100 4.10 7.42 8.01
C VAL A 100 2.65 6.99 7.84
N ILE A 101 1.76 7.63 8.59
CA ILE A 101 0.33 7.57 8.36
C ILE A 101 -0.15 8.97 8.00
N VAL A 102 -0.91 9.07 6.91
CA VAL A 102 -1.37 10.33 6.32
C VAL A 102 -2.89 10.30 6.26
N GLY A 103 -3.54 11.40 6.65
CA GLY A 103 -4.99 11.52 6.64
C GLY A 103 -5.43 12.88 7.17
N THR A 104 -6.72 13.02 7.44
CA THR A 104 -7.27 14.28 7.98
C THR A 104 -6.68 14.64 9.35
N LYS A 105 -6.67 15.93 9.69
CA LYS A 105 -6.16 16.38 11.00
C LYS A 105 -6.87 15.70 12.18
N ILE A 106 -8.20 15.58 12.12
CA ILE A 106 -9.00 14.90 13.15
C ILE A 106 -8.56 13.44 13.32
N PHE A 107 -8.28 12.75 12.21
CA PHE A 107 -7.77 11.38 12.25
C PHE A 107 -6.36 11.32 12.87
N ILE A 108 -5.45 12.20 12.45
CA ILE A 108 -4.07 12.24 12.96
C ILE A 108 -4.02 12.57 14.46
N ASP A 109 -4.87 13.46 14.94
CA ASP A 109 -4.94 13.80 16.37
C ASP A 109 -5.28 12.55 17.22
N ARG A 110 -6.22 11.70 16.75
CA ARG A 110 -6.53 10.41 17.38
C ARG A 110 -5.39 9.40 17.23
N ALA A 111 -4.79 9.31 16.04
CA ALA A 111 -3.68 8.40 15.77
C ALA A 111 -2.46 8.71 16.66
N ARG A 112 -2.19 9.98 16.98
CA ARG A 112 -1.11 10.39 17.88
C ARG A 112 -1.30 9.91 19.31
N ILE A 113 -2.54 9.92 19.81
CA ILE A 113 -2.88 9.37 21.13
C ILE A 113 -2.60 7.86 21.14
N LEU A 114 -3.15 7.12 20.16
CA LEU A 114 -2.92 5.68 20.04
C LEU A 114 -1.43 5.34 19.89
N ARG A 115 -0.69 6.11 19.09
CA ARG A 115 0.77 5.97 18.98
C ARG A 115 1.45 6.07 20.33
N LYS A 116 1.00 6.97 21.22
CA LYS A 116 1.56 7.11 22.57
C LYS A 116 1.19 5.92 23.45
N THR A 117 -0.06 5.48 23.41
CA THR A 117 -0.56 4.30 24.15
C THR A 117 0.19 3.03 23.76
N LEU A 118 0.45 2.83 22.47
CA LEU A 118 1.15 1.66 21.93
C LEU A 118 2.69 1.76 22.03
N GLY A 119 3.23 2.81 22.67
CA GLY A 119 4.68 2.96 22.89
C GLY A 119 5.49 3.57 21.73
N GLY A 120 4.86 3.94 20.61
CA GLY A 120 5.52 4.57 19.45
C GLY A 120 5.92 6.05 19.64
N GLY A 121 5.76 6.61 20.85
CA GLY A 121 6.09 8.00 21.17
C GLY A 121 7.58 8.23 21.48
N MET A 122 8.45 8.02 20.48
CA MET A 122 9.90 8.21 20.59
C MET A 122 10.28 9.68 20.82
N ARG A 123 11.45 9.93 21.42
CA ARG A 123 11.95 11.29 21.74
C ARG A 123 12.78 11.88 20.60
N HIS A 124 14.02 11.42 20.44
CA HIS A 124 14.98 11.93 19.44
C HIS A 124 14.77 11.29 18.06
N VAL A 125 13.53 11.27 17.57
CA VAL A 125 13.17 10.66 16.27
C VAL A 125 13.63 11.49 15.06
N GLY A 126 14.07 12.73 15.27
CA GLY A 126 14.49 13.66 14.21
C GLY A 126 15.57 13.10 13.29
N ILE A 127 16.54 12.33 13.82
CA ILE A 127 17.59 11.69 13.03
C ILE A 127 16.97 10.67 12.05
N LEU A 128 16.03 9.84 12.53
CA LEU A 128 15.33 8.87 11.69
C LEU A 128 14.44 9.58 10.66
N CYS A 129 13.78 10.67 11.04
CA CYS A 129 12.98 11.49 10.13
C CYS A 129 13.82 12.13 9.02
N ALA A 130 15.03 12.61 9.33
CA ALA A 130 15.93 13.19 8.33
C ALA A 130 16.37 12.13 7.30
N LEU A 131 16.75 10.94 7.75
CA LEU A 131 17.11 9.83 6.85
C LEU A 131 15.92 9.39 5.99
N ALA A 132 14.71 9.36 6.56
CA ALA A 132 13.50 9.07 5.81
C ALA A 132 13.15 10.15 4.77
N LEU A 133 13.42 11.43 5.07
CA LEU A 133 13.20 12.53 4.14
C LEU A 133 14.15 12.42 2.94
N VAL A 134 15.44 12.13 3.18
CA VAL A 134 16.43 11.85 2.13
C VAL A 134 15.97 10.67 1.26
N ALA A 135 15.52 9.58 1.89
CA ALA A 135 14.99 8.42 1.17
C ALA A 135 13.81 8.77 0.26
N LEU A 136 12.87 9.59 0.72
CA LEU A 136 11.74 10.06 -0.09
C LEU A 136 12.19 10.94 -1.27
N GLN A 137 13.15 11.84 -1.05
CA GLN A 137 13.59 12.78 -2.09
C GLN A 137 14.46 12.11 -3.15
N GLU A 138 15.33 11.19 -2.75
CA GLU A 138 16.37 10.66 -3.65
C GLU A 138 16.08 9.26 -4.18
N ASN A 139 15.35 8.42 -3.44
CA ASN A 139 15.26 7.00 -3.77
C ASN A 139 13.99 6.60 -4.53
N ILE A 140 12.95 7.44 -4.57
CA ILE A 140 11.74 7.17 -5.38
C ILE A 140 12.11 6.92 -6.86
N PRO A 141 12.89 7.78 -7.55
CA PRO A 141 13.22 7.55 -8.95
C PRO A 141 14.05 6.27 -9.18
N LYS A 142 14.79 5.82 -8.15
CA LYS A 142 15.67 4.64 -8.22
C LYS A 142 14.89 3.32 -8.16
N LEU A 143 13.62 3.33 -7.71
CA LEU A 143 12.79 2.12 -7.59
C LEU A 143 12.60 1.40 -8.93
N VAL A 144 12.64 2.12 -10.05
CA VAL A 144 12.60 1.54 -11.40
C VAL A 144 13.68 0.49 -11.63
N ASN A 145 14.86 0.67 -11.02
CA ASN A 145 15.96 -0.28 -11.13
C ASN A 145 15.62 -1.60 -10.41
N GLY A 146 14.88 -1.52 -9.30
CA GLY A 146 14.35 -2.70 -8.61
C GLY A 146 13.41 -3.50 -9.51
N HIS A 147 12.54 -2.83 -10.27
CA HIS A 147 11.63 -3.50 -11.20
C HIS A 147 12.39 -4.15 -12.37
N LYS A 148 13.38 -3.44 -12.93
CA LYS A 148 14.26 -3.99 -13.97
C LYS A 148 15.02 -5.22 -13.48
N ASN A 149 15.62 -5.14 -12.30
CA ASN A 149 16.36 -6.27 -11.71
C ASN A 149 15.46 -7.47 -11.44
N ALA A 150 14.24 -7.24 -10.93
CA ALA A 150 13.27 -8.31 -10.72
C ALA A 150 12.90 -9.02 -12.03
N LYS A 151 12.70 -8.26 -13.11
CA LYS A 151 12.45 -8.81 -14.44
C LYS A 151 13.64 -9.63 -14.95
N THR A 152 14.84 -9.08 -14.90
CA THR A 152 16.07 -9.78 -15.30
C THR A 152 16.27 -11.08 -14.52
N LEU A 153 15.99 -11.06 -13.20
CA LEU A 153 16.06 -12.24 -12.37
C LEU A 153 15.03 -13.30 -12.82
N ALA A 154 13.77 -12.92 -13.03
CA ALA A 154 12.72 -13.83 -13.52
C ALA A 154 13.09 -14.48 -14.87
N GLU A 155 13.62 -13.68 -15.80
CA GLU A 155 14.08 -14.17 -17.10
C GLU A 155 15.29 -15.11 -16.97
N GLY A 156 16.23 -14.80 -16.07
CA GLY A 156 17.37 -15.66 -15.80
C GLY A 156 16.98 -17.02 -15.23
N LEU A 157 16.01 -17.04 -14.31
CA LEU A 157 15.53 -18.27 -13.68
C LEU A 157 14.85 -19.21 -14.66
N ASN A 158 14.10 -18.67 -15.62
CA ASN A 158 13.48 -19.48 -16.68
C ASN A 158 14.48 -20.15 -17.64
N LYS A 159 15.76 -19.76 -17.60
CA LYS A 159 16.83 -20.44 -18.34
C LYS A 159 17.36 -21.66 -17.59
N ILE A 160 17.02 -21.85 -16.32
CA ILE A 160 17.47 -22.98 -15.50
C ILE A 160 16.42 -24.09 -15.56
N LYS A 161 16.84 -25.27 -16.03
CA LYS A 161 15.97 -26.44 -16.12
C LYS A 161 15.40 -26.80 -14.74
N GLY A 162 14.08 -26.93 -14.66
CA GLY A 162 13.37 -27.27 -13.41
C GLY A 162 12.88 -26.06 -12.61
N LEU A 163 13.27 -24.84 -12.98
CA LEU A 163 12.71 -23.61 -12.42
C LEU A 163 11.73 -22.97 -13.40
N LYS A 164 10.69 -22.32 -12.85
CA LYS A 164 9.74 -21.51 -13.60
C LYS A 164 9.44 -20.25 -12.81
N ALA A 165 9.58 -19.11 -13.46
CA ALA A 165 9.18 -17.80 -12.97
C ALA A 165 8.21 -17.17 -13.97
N ASP A 166 7.15 -16.53 -13.49
CA ASP A 166 6.22 -15.83 -14.36
C ASP A 166 6.75 -14.44 -14.73
N VAL A 167 7.45 -14.36 -15.86
CA VAL A 167 8.06 -13.12 -16.36
C VAL A 167 7.01 -12.10 -16.78
N ALA A 168 5.91 -12.55 -17.37
CA ALA A 168 4.82 -11.66 -17.78
C ALA A 168 4.17 -11.02 -16.55
N TYR A 169 3.99 -11.79 -15.49
CA TYR A 169 3.51 -11.30 -14.21
C TYR A 169 4.51 -10.35 -13.55
N VAL A 170 5.81 -10.64 -13.51
CA VAL A 170 6.81 -9.70 -12.95
C VAL A 170 6.87 -8.39 -13.73
N ALA A 171 6.72 -8.43 -15.07
CA ALA A 171 6.68 -7.25 -15.91
C ALA A 171 5.38 -6.44 -15.76
N TYR A 172 4.23 -7.11 -15.67
CA TYR A 172 2.90 -6.48 -15.51
C TYR A 172 2.68 -5.91 -14.12
N VAL A 173 3.28 -6.57 -13.13
CA VAL A 173 3.06 -6.25 -11.73
C VAL A 173 4.09 -5.26 -11.20
N ALA A 174 5.25 -5.13 -11.89
CA ALA A 174 6.26 -4.09 -11.72
C ALA A 174 6.50 -3.73 -10.24
N THR A 175 6.83 -4.75 -9.46
CA THR A 175 7.37 -4.58 -8.10
C THR A 175 8.76 -5.18 -8.04
N ASN A 176 9.51 -4.84 -6.99
CA ASN A 176 10.82 -5.43 -6.71
C ASN A 176 10.74 -6.82 -6.01
N ILE A 177 9.63 -7.55 -6.17
CA ILE A 177 9.38 -8.83 -5.49
C ILE A 177 9.38 -9.97 -6.51
N CYS A 178 10.31 -10.91 -6.35
CA CYS A 178 10.33 -12.18 -7.08
C CYS A 178 9.96 -13.33 -6.14
N VAL A 179 9.06 -14.22 -6.57
CA VAL A 179 8.74 -15.47 -5.87
C VAL A 179 8.77 -16.61 -6.88
N PHE A 180 9.23 -17.77 -6.40
CA PHE A 180 9.56 -18.98 -7.16
C PHE A 180 8.58 -20.09 -6.81
#